data_AF-A0A3B9W0C9-F1
#
_entry.id   AF-A0A3B9W0C9-F1
#
_cell.length_a   1.000
_cell.length_b   1.000
_cell.length_c   1.000
_cell.angle_alpha   90.00
_cell.angle_beta   90.00
_cell.angle_gamma   90.00
#
_symmetry.space_group_name_H-M   'P 1'
#
loop_
_entity.id
_entity.type
_entity.pdbx_description
1 polymer ?
#
loop_
_entity_poly.entity_id
_entity_poly.type
_entity_poly.pdbx_seq_one_letter_code
_entity_poly.pdbx_strand_id
1 'polypeptide(L)'
;AQALAFTDVAAKSLLLALQVRADLALSADLRTALASRTAIDTACGVIMGQNQCSYDEAFKIMTQASSHRNLKVRDVAESILKVLPGGVPDTHFEQRA
;
A
#
# COMPACT_ATOMS: atom_id res chain seq x y z
N ALA A 1 16.79 44.77 -14.26
CA ALA A 1 15.86 44.60 -13.12
C ALA A 1 14.81 43.50 -13.37
N GLN A 2 14.03 43.57 -14.48
CA GLN A 2 12.96 42.60 -14.77
C GLN A 2 13.44 41.13 -14.91
N ALA A 3 14.60 40.89 -15.53
CA ALA A 3 15.14 39.53 -15.68
C ALA A 3 15.46 38.83 -14.35
N LEU A 4 15.95 39.57 -13.34
CA LEU A 4 16.26 39.03 -12.01
C LEU A 4 14.99 38.70 -11.21
N ALA A 5 13.95 39.54 -11.34
CA ALA A 5 12.65 39.26 -10.75
C ALA A 5 12.02 37.99 -11.35
N PHE A 6 12.16 37.80 -12.67
CA PHE A 6 11.68 36.60 -13.34
C PHE A 6 12.42 35.34 -12.90
N THR A 7 13.74 35.40 -12.70
CA THR A 7 14.52 34.25 -12.20
C THR A 7 14.16 33.87 -10.76
N ASP A 8 13.89 34.84 -9.88
CA ASP A 8 13.49 34.56 -8.49
C ASP A 8 12.12 33.86 -8.42
N VAL A 9 11.14 34.35 -9.20
CA VAL A 9 9.83 33.70 -9.30
C VAL A 9 9.97 32.29 -9.89
N ALA A 10 10.72 32.14 -10.99
CA ALA A 10 10.94 30.84 -11.61
C ALA A 10 11.62 29.84 -10.67
N ALA A 11 12.64 30.27 -9.91
CA ALA A 11 13.33 29.44 -8.94
C ALA A 11 12.39 28.99 -7.80
N LYS A 12 11.59 29.91 -7.25
CA LYS A 12 10.61 29.58 -6.21
C LYS A 12 9.52 28.63 -6.70
N SER A 13 8.99 28.88 -7.89
CA SER A 13 8.00 27.99 -8.51
C SER A 13 8.57 26.59 -8.76
N LEU A 14 9.82 26.48 -9.22
CA LEU A 14 10.48 25.19 -9.40
C LEU A 14 10.68 24.46 -8.07
N LEU A 15 11.17 25.15 -7.04
CA LEU A 15 11.33 24.57 -5.70
C LEU A 15 10.01 24.03 -5.15
N LEU A 16 8.92 24.81 -5.28
CA LEU A 16 7.58 24.37 -4.88
C LEU A 16 7.14 23.13 -5.68
N ALA A 17 7.33 23.12 -6.99
CA ALA A 17 6.97 21.97 -7.82
C ALA A 17 7.76 20.71 -7.43
N LEU A 18 9.04 20.84 -7.08
CA LEU A 18 9.86 19.72 -6.59
C LEU A 18 9.36 19.21 -5.24
N GLN A 19 9.00 20.09 -4.31
CA GLN A 19 8.44 19.72 -3.01
C GLN A 19 7.11 18.98 -3.16
N VAL A 20 6.16 19.53 -3.92
CA VAL A 20 4.86 18.89 -4.19
C VAL A 20 5.05 17.52 -4.83
N ARG A 21 5.99 17.38 -5.78
CA ARG A 21 6.27 16.07 -6.39
C ARG A 21 6.77 15.06 -5.37
N ALA A 22 7.66 15.47 -4.46
CA ALA A 22 8.18 14.60 -3.42
C ALA A 22 7.07 14.13 -2.46
N ASP A 23 6.21 15.06 -2.03
CA ASP A 23 5.08 14.76 -1.15
C ASP A 23 4.08 13.80 -1.80
N LEU A 24 3.78 14.01 -3.10
CA LEU A 24 2.90 13.12 -3.87
C LEU A 24 3.50 11.71 -3.99
N ALA A 25 4.81 11.59 -4.23
CA ALA A 25 5.48 10.30 -4.29
C ALA A 25 5.42 9.56 -2.95
N LEU A 26 5.74 10.24 -1.85
CA LEU A 26 5.64 9.67 -0.50
C LEU A 26 4.21 9.23 -0.18
N SER A 27 3.22 10.05 -0.53
CA SER A 27 1.80 9.73 -0.35
C SER A 27 1.38 8.50 -1.14
N ALA A 28 1.89 8.31 -2.36
CA ALA A 28 1.64 7.12 -3.18
C ALA A 28 2.29 5.86 -2.59
N ASP A 29 3.51 5.96 -2.08
CA ASP A 29 4.21 4.85 -1.43
C ASP A 29 3.47 4.40 -0.16
N LEU A 30 3.01 5.35 0.67
CA LEU A 30 2.20 5.06 1.84
C LEU A 30 0.88 4.37 1.48
N ARG A 31 0.15 4.86 0.46
CA ARG A 31 -1.08 4.21 -0.02
C ARG A 31 -0.81 2.78 -0.47
N THR A 32 0.27 2.54 -1.19
CA THR A 32 0.66 1.20 -1.65
C THR A 32 0.98 0.27 -0.48
N ALA A 33 1.68 0.77 0.53
CA ALA A 33 1.98 0.02 1.75
C ALA A 33 0.71 -0.32 2.55
N LEU A 34 -0.21 0.64 2.70
CA LEU A 34 -1.49 0.44 3.38
C LEU A 34 -2.38 -0.56 2.62
N ALA A 35 -2.44 -0.47 1.29
CA ALA A 35 -3.14 -1.44 0.44
C ALA A 35 -2.63 -2.87 0.62
N SER A 36 -1.30 -3.02 0.66
CA SER A 36 -0.69 -4.30 0.97
C SER A 36 -1.11 -4.83 2.34
N ARG A 37 -1.21 -3.94 3.34
CA ARG A 37 -1.54 -4.33 4.72
C ARG A 37 -3.00 -4.73 4.87
N THR A 38 -3.94 -4.00 4.25
CA THR A 38 -5.37 -4.38 4.24
C THR A 38 -5.57 -5.78 3.67
N ALA A 39 -4.97 -6.09 2.52
CA ALA A 39 -5.11 -7.41 1.91
C ALA A 39 -4.52 -8.53 2.80
N ILE A 40 -3.33 -8.32 3.35
CA ILE A 40 -2.66 -9.30 4.22
C ILE A 40 -3.47 -9.55 5.50
N ASP A 41 -3.87 -8.49 6.21
CA ASP A 41 -4.59 -8.63 7.48
C ASP A 41 -5.97 -9.26 7.28
N THR A 42 -6.67 -8.92 6.19
CA THR A 42 -7.95 -9.56 5.84
C THR A 42 -7.77 -11.04 5.52
N ALA A 43 -6.76 -11.39 4.71
CA ALA A 43 -6.48 -12.78 4.38
C ALA A 43 -6.07 -13.60 5.62
N CYS A 44 -5.27 -13.01 6.53
CA CYS A 44 -5.00 -13.61 7.84
C CYS A 44 -6.29 -13.88 8.61
N GLY A 45 -7.22 -12.92 8.68
CA GLY A 45 -8.51 -13.09 9.34
C GLY A 45 -9.34 -14.24 8.76
N VAL A 46 -9.36 -14.39 7.43
CA VAL A 46 -10.02 -15.51 6.75
C VAL A 46 -9.37 -16.84 7.15
N ILE A 47 -8.05 -16.95 7.07
CA ILE A 47 -7.32 -18.18 7.43
C ILE A 47 -7.52 -18.52 8.91
N MET A 48 -7.47 -17.53 9.80
CA MET A 48 -7.72 -17.72 11.24
C MET A 48 -9.11 -18.33 11.48
N GLY A 49 -10.15 -17.79 10.82
CA GLY A 49 -11.51 -18.31 10.94
C GLY A 49 -11.68 -19.73 10.39
N GLN A 50 -11.01 -20.04 9.27
CA GLN A 50 -11.09 -21.35 8.62
C GLN A 50 -10.29 -22.43 9.35
N ASN A 51 -9.08 -22.09 9.78
CA ASN A 51 -8.12 -23.04 10.35
C ASN A 51 -8.12 -23.04 11.88
N GLN A 52 -8.90 -22.15 12.53
CA GLN A 52 -8.94 -21.97 13.97
C GLN A 52 -7.53 -21.78 14.56
N CYS A 53 -6.73 -20.92 13.93
CA CYS A 53 -5.35 -20.65 14.30
C CYS A 53 -5.12 -19.20 14.70
N SER A 54 -3.97 -18.94 15.33
CA SER A 54 -3.51 -17.60 15.66
C SER A 54 -3.14 -16.79 14.40
N TYR A 55 -2.99 -15.47 14.58
CA TYR A 55 -2.52 -14.58 13.50
C TYR A 55 -1.11 -14.98 13.03
N ASP A 56 -0.19 -15.29 13.94
CA ASP A 56 1.18 -15.67 13.59
C ASP A 56 1.22 -16.97 12.75
N GLU A 57 0.36 -17.93 13.08
CA GLU A 57 0.22 -19.17 12.30
C GLU A 57 -0.38 -18.88 10.92
N ALA A 58 -1.42 -18.06 10.84
CA ALA A 58 -2.02 -17.66 9.56
C ALA A 58 -1.01 -16.93 8.66
N PHE A 59 -0.24 -16.00 9.23
CA PHE A 59 0.80 -15.28 8.52
C PHE A 59 1.94 -16.21 8.07
N LYS A 60 2.30 -17.19 8.89
CA LYS A 60 3.28 -18.22 8.55
C LYS A 60 2.81 -19.09 7.39
N ILE A 61 1.55 -19.52 7.38
CA ILE A 61 0.93 -20.26 6.26
C ILE A 61 1.02 -19.44 4.98
N MET A 62 0.68 -18.15 5.04
CA MET A 62 0.75 -17.26 3.89
C MET A 62 2.19 -17.07 3.38
N THR A 63 3.16 -16.96 4.29
CA THR A 63 4.59 -16.85 3.97
C THR A 63 5.14 -18.13 3.33
N GLN A 64 4.68 -19.29 3.79
CA GLN A 64 5.02 -20.58 3.19
C GLN A 64 4.44 -20.69 1.77
N ALA A 65 3.18 -20.31 1.57
CA ALA A 65 2.55 -20.28 0.25
C ALA A 65 3.23 -19.28 -0.70
N SER A 66 3.64 -18.12 -0.19
CA SER A 66 4.42 -17.11 -0.92
C SER A 66 5.76 -17.66 -1.39
N SER A 67 6.52 -18.28 -0.50
CA SER A 67 7.80 -18.92 -0.84
C SER A 67 7.63 -20.04 -1.86
N HIS A 68 6.63 -20.92 -1.65
CA HIS A 68 6.38 -22.05 -2.53
C HIS A 68 6.01 -21.63 -3.95
N ARG A 69 5.29 -20.51 -4.10
CA ARG A 69 4.85 -19.98 -5.40
C ARG A 69 5.80 -18.93 -5.97
N ASN A 70 6.85 -18.55 -5.23
CA ASN A 70 7.74 -17.43 -5.54
C ASN A 70 6.99 -16.13 -5.86
N LEU A 71 5.96 -15.83 -5.06
CA LEU A 71 5.13 -14.62 -5.17
C LEU A 71 5.29 -13.74 -3.95
N LYS A 72 5.01 -12.44 -4.06
CA LYS A 72 4.96 -11.57 -2.89
C LYS A 72 3.79 -12.01 -1.99
N VAL A 73 3.96 -11.89 -0.67
CA VAL A 73 2.93 -12.24 0.32
C VAL A 73 1.60 -11.52 0.04
N ARG A 74 1.66 -10.25 -0.40
CA ARG A 74 0.48 -9.49 -0.85
C ARG A 74 -0.28 -10.18 -1.98
N ASP A 75 0.43 -10.69 -3.00
CA ASP A 75 -0.21 -11.29 -4.16
C ASP A 75 -0.87 -12.63 -3.80
N VAL A 76 -0.29 -13.35 -2.81
CA VAL A 76 -0.92 -14.53 -2.22
C VAL A 76 -2.19 -14.14 -1.48
N ALA A 77 -2.14 -13.11 -0.62
CA ALA A 77 -3.30 -12.60 0.10
C ALA A 77 -4.43 -12.21 -0.87
N GLU A 78 -4.13 -11.44 -1.92
CA GLU A 78 -5.08 -11.10 -2.96
C GLU A 78 -5.66 -12.34 -3.65
N SER A 79 -4.85 -13.36 -3.92
CA SER A 79 -5.34 -14.60 -4.56
C SER A 79 -6.32 -15.37 -3.66
N ILE A 80 -6.14 -15.33 -2.34
CA ILE A 80 -7.04 -15.93 -1.36
C ILE A 80 -8.36 -15.15 -1.30
N LEU A 81 -8.30 -13.81 -1.34
CA LEU A 81 -9.49 -12.98 -1.25
C LEU A 81 -10.29 -12.93 -2.56
N LYS A 82 -9.63 -13.03 -3.73
CA LYS A 82 -10.29 -13.02 -5.05
C LYS A 82 -11.31 -14.14 -5.25
N VAL A 83 -11.19 -15.25 -4.53
CA VAL A 83 -12.15 -16.36 -4.62
C VAL A 83 -13.36 -16.20 -3.70
N LEU A 84 -13.34 -15.23 -2.77
CA LEU A 84 -14.45 -14.97 -1.85
C LEU A 84 -15.48 -14.01 -2.46
N PRO A 85 -16.76 -14.10 -2.07
CA PRO A 85 -17.75 -13.08 -2.40
C PRO A 85 -17.28 -11.70 -1.91
N GLY A 86 -17.29 -10.71 -2.79
CA GLY A 86 -16.80 -9.35 -2.49
C GLY A 86 -15.32 -9.10 -2.79
N GLY A 87 -14.52 -10.14 -3.06
CA GLY A 87 -13.14 -9.99 -3.53
C GLY A 87 -12.17 -9.36 -2.53
N VAL A 88 -11.14 -8.67 -3.04
CA VAL A 88 -10.16 -7.95 -2.22
C VAL A 88 -10.82 -6.64 -1.75
N PRO A 89 -10.90 -6.38 -0.43
CA PRO A 89 -11.50 -5.15 0.07
C PRO A 89 -10.61 -3.94 -0.24
N ASP A 90 -11.25 -2.81 -0.51
CA ASP A 90 -10.56 -1.54 -0.67
C ASP A 90 -10.02 -1.03 0.68
N THR A 91 -8.84 -0.43 0.63
CA THR A 91 -8.26 0.22 1.81
C THR A 91 -8.97 1.53 2.10
N HIS A 92 -9.83 1.51 3.12
CA HIS A 92 -10.43 2.71 3.67
C HIS A 92 -9.44 3.45 4.57
N PHE A 93 -8.70 4.39 3.99
CA PHE A 93 -7.84 5.32 4.71
C PHE A 93 -8.25 6.75 4.40
N GLU A 94 -8.94 7.41 5.34
CA GLU A 94 -9.20 8.85 5.24
C GLU A 94 -8.00 9.64 5.74
N GLN A 95 -7.32 10.31 4.82
CA GLN A 95 -6.24 11.22 5.15
C GLN A 95 -6.87 12.50 5.76
N ARG A 96 -6.86 12.61 7.09
CA ARG A 96 -7.18 13.87 7.76
C ARG A 96 -6.13 14.90 7.36
N ALA A 97 -6.55 15.88 6.55
CA ALA A 97 -5.76 17.06 6.18
C ALA A 97 -5.70 18.06 7.34
#